data_AF-A0A8J6ZRM9-F1
#
_entry.id   AF-A0A8J6ZRM9-F1
#
_cell.length_a   1.000
_cell.length_b   1.000
_cell.length_c   1.000
_cell.angle_alpha   90.00
_cell.angle_beta   90.00
_cell.angle_gamma   90.00
#
_symmetry.space_group_name_H-M   'P 1'
#
loop_
_entity.id
_entity.type
_entity.pdbx_description
1 polymer ?
#
loop_
_entity_poly.entity_id
_entity_poly.type
_entity_poly.pdbx_seq_one_letter_code
_entity_poly.pdbx_strand_id
1 'polypeptide(L)' 'MLTLSGYQVIEQIYESSNSVIYRGYREADNKPVILKTLRDIYPSPESIACYQREYHIIHNLHLSGVVQVYGL' A
#
# COMPACT_ATOMS: atom_id res chain seq x y z
N MET A 1 15.31 -2.11 -3.13
CA MET A 1 14.51 -1.50 -2.05
C MET A 1 13.55 -0.53 -2.71
N LEU A 2 12.26 -0.58 -2.35
CA LEU A 2 11.25 0.36 -2.87
C LEU A 2 11.64 1.79 -2.43
N THR A 3 11.69 2.71 -3.38
CA THR A 3 11.87 4.14 -3.10
C THR A 3 10.56 4.85 -3.41
N LEU A 4 9.97 5.50 -2.40
CA LEU A 4 8.72 6.23 -2.54
C LEU A 4 8.87 7.61 -1.90
N SER A 5 8.72 8.66 -2.71
CA SER A 5 8.89 10.05 -2.23
C SER A 5 7.94 10.36 -1.08
N GLY A 6 8.47 11.00 -0.02
CA GLY A 6 7.70 11.32 1.19
C GLY A 6 7.53 10.14 2.15
N TYR A 7 8.15 8.99 1.87
CA TYR A 7 8.10 7.80 2.72
C TYR A 7 9.48 7.15 2.85
N GLN A 8 9.86 6.88 4.10
CA GLN A 8 11.00 6.05 4.40
C GLN A 8 10.57 4.58 4.48
N VAL A 9 11.04 3.75 3.54
CA VAL A 9 10.82 2.31 3.56
C VAL A 9 11.88 1.64 4.43
N ILE A 10 11.45 0.83 5.41
CA ILE A 10 12.35 0.18 6.38
C ILE A 10 12.64 -1.26 5.95
N GLU A 11 11.59 -2.06 5.76
CA GLU A 11 11.72 -3.49 5.48
C GLU A 11 10.52 -4.03 4.71
N GLN A 12 10.75 -5.09 3.94
CA GLN A 12 9.68 -5.94 3.40
C GLN A 12 9.22 -6.89 4.51
N ILE A 13 7.94 -6.87 4.84
CA ILE A 13 7.38 -7.72 5.91
C ILE A 13 6.58 -8.90 5.37
N TYR A 14 6.14 -8.84 4.11
CA TYR A 14 5.37 -9.91 3.49
C TYR A 14 5.37 -9.82 1.97
N GLU A 15 5.27 -10.96 1.32
CA GLU A 15 5.14 -11.08 -0.13
C GLU A 15 4.13 -12.18 -0.45
N SER A 16 3.13 -11.84 -1.28
CA SER A 16 2.08 -12.76 -1.72
C SER A 16 2.27 -13.13 -3.20
N SER A 17 1.24 -13.69 -3.84
CA SER A 17 1.15 -13.94 -5.28
C SER A 17 0.63 -12.75 -6.11
N ASN A 18 0.10 -11.67 -5.50
CA ASN A 18 -0.21 -10.42 -6.23
C ASN A 18 0.40 -9.12 -5.65
N SER A 19 0.93 -9.15 -4.41
CA SER A 19 1.37 -7.93 -3.71
C SER A 19 2.66 -8.13 -2.90
N VAL A 20 3.35 -7.03 -2.66
CA VAL A 20 4.46 -6.92 -1.71
C VAL A 20 4.10 -5.89 -0.64
N ILE A 21 4.41 -6.20 0.61
CA ILE A 21 4.09 -5.36 1.77
C ILE A 21 5.38 -4.89 2.42
N TYR A 22 5.46 -3.57 2.60
CA TYR A 22 6.56 -2.92 3.28
C TYR A 22 6.08 -2.20 4.53
N ARG A 23 6.95 -2.18 5.54
CA ARG A 23 6.82 -1.31 6.71
C ARG A 23 7.66 -0.06 6.48
N GLY A 24 7.10 1.09 6.84
CA GLY A 24 7.78 2.37 6.67
C GLY A 24 7.25 3.47 7.57
N TYR A 25 7.80 4.66 7.38
CA TYR A 25 7.35 5.89 8.00
C TYR A 25 7.02 6.92 6.93
N ARG A 26 5.93 7.67 7.11
CA ARG A 26 5.67 8.87 6.32
C ARG A 26 6.55 9.99 6.83
N GLU A 27 7.34 10.60 5.96
CA GLU A 27 8.36 11.58 6.34
C GLU A 27 7.75 12.87 6.88
N ALA A 28 6.57 13.26 6.40
CA ALA A 28 5.91 14.50 6.80
C ALA A 28 5.54 14.58 8.29
N ASP A 29 5.27 13.44 8.93
CA ASP A 29 4.79 13.39 10.32
C ASP A 29 5.34 12.21 11.14
N ASN A 30 6.34 11.50 10.60
CA ASN A 30 6.89 10.26 11.17
C ASN A 30 5.83 9.22 11.53
N LYS A 31 4.71 9.20 10.81
CA LYS A 31 3.65 8.23 11.08
C LYS A 31 4.06 6.84 10.59
N PRO A 32 3.98 5.79 11.43
CA PRO A 32 4.20 4.42 10.97
C PRO A 32 3.10 4.03 9.99
N VAL A 33 3.50 3.48 8.84
CA VAL A 33 2.60 3.09 7.75
C VAL A 33 2.96 1.73 7.19
N ILE A 34 1.96 1.10 6.57
CA ILE A 34 2.12 -0.09 5.75
C ILE A 34 1.92 0.33 4.29
N LEU A 35 2.91 0.01 3.45
CA LEU A 35 2.88 0.27 2.03
C LEU A 35 2.63 -1.05 1.31
N LYS A 36 1.54 -1.13 0.57
CA LYS A 36 1.23 -2.28 -0.29
C LYS A 36 1.51 -1.86 -1.73
N THR A 37 2.22 -2.70 -2.47
CA THR A 37 2.48 -2.52 -3.90
C THR A 37 2.11 -3.78 -4.66
N LEU A 38 1.88 -3.66 -5.97
CA LEU A 38 1.86 -4.82 -6.85
C LEU A 38 3.28 -5.42 -6.92
N ARG A 39 3.38 -6.74 -7.02
CA ARG A 39 4.69 -7.40 -7.18
C ARG A 39 5.22 -7.27 -8.60
N ASP A 40 4.33 -7.41 -9.58
CA ASP A 40 4.72 -7.35 -10.97
C ASP A 40 5.11 -5.92 -11.34
N ILE A 41 6.28 -5.79 -11.95
CA ILE A 41 6.81 -4.52 -12.46
C ILE A 41 5.91 -4.01 -13.61
N TYR A 42 5.25 -4.93 -14.31
CA TYR A 42 4.30 -4.67 -15.39
C TYR A 42 2.98 -5.41 -15.11
N PRO A 43 2.16 -4.89 -14.18
CA PRO A 43 0.90 -5.55 -13.84
C PRO A 43 -0.08 -5.43 -15.00
N SER A 44 -0.96 -6.43 -15.12
CA SER A 44 -2.02 -6.38 -16.12
C SER A 44 -3.03 -5.27 -15.83
N PRO A 45 -3.75 -4.74 -16.84
CA PRO A 45 -4.82 -3.76 -16.62
C PRO A 45 -5.85 -4.23 -15.60
N GLU A 46 -6.17 -5.53 -15.59
CA GLU A 46 -7.10 -6.13 -14.64
C GLU A 46 -6.57 -6.10 -13.21
N SER A 47 -5.26 -6.32 -13.04
CA SER A 47 -4.60 -6.24 -11.73
C SER A 47 -4.61 -4.82 -11.18
N ILE A 48 -4.31 -3.83 -12.04
CA ILE A 48 -4.39 -2.41 -11.71
C ILE A 48 -5.83 -2.04 -11.32
N ALA A 49 -6.82 -2.45 -12.12
CA ALA A 49 -8.22 -2.16 -11.86
C ALA A 49 -8.72 -2.80 -10.54
N CYS A 50 -8.32 -4.04 -10.25
CA CYS A 50 -8.62 -4.68 -8.97
C CYS A 50 -8.02 -3.92 -7.79
N TYR A 51 -6.80 -3.43 -7.95
CA TYR A 51 -6.11 -2.68 -6.90
C TYR A 51 -6.75 -1.31 -6.63
N GLN A 52 -7.12 -0.58 -7.69
CA GLN A 52 -7.87 0.66 -7.59
C GLN A 52 -9.25 0.43 -6.95
N ARG A 53 -9.94 -0.65 -7.31
CA ARG A 53 -11.22 -1.02 -6.70
C ARG A 53 -11.07 -1.31 -5.21
N GLU A 54 -10.04 -2.05 -4.82
CA GLU A 54 -9.73 -2.32 -3.40
C GLU A 54 -9.54 -1.00 -2.63
N TYR A 55 -8.74 -0.07 -3.17
CA TYR A 55 -8.55 1.26 -2.60
C TYR A 55 -9.89 1.98 -2.42
N HIS A 56 -10.72 2.07 -3.46
CA HIS A 56 -12.00 2.78 -3.39
C HIS A 56 -12.96 2.17 -2.36
N ILE A 57 -12.98 0.85 -2.21
CA ILE A 57 -13.83 0.20 -1.21
C ILE A 57 -13.34 0.56 0.20
N ILE A 58 -12.06 0.33 0.49
CA ILE A 58 -11.54 0.48 1.87
C ILE A 58 -11.44 1.96 2.26
N HIS A 59 -11.06 2.86 1.35
CA HIS A 59 -10.97 4.30 1.61
C HIS A 59 -12.32 4.90 2.04
N ASN A 60 -13.44 4.35 1.57
CA ASN A 60 -14.77 4.81 1.96
C ASN A 60 -15.28 4.15 3.25
N LEU A 61 -14.61 3.12 3.76
CA LEU A 61 -15.01 2.38 4.97
C LEU A 61 -14.33 2.96 6.22
N HIS A 62 -14.89 4.04 6.75
CA HIS A 62 -14.47 4.65 8.01
C HIS A 62 -15.13 3.96 9.21
N LEU A 63 -14.77 2.69 9.44
CA LEU A 63 -15.35 1.85 10.49
C LEU A 63 -14.27 1.35 11.46
N SER A 64 -14.64 1.21 12.73
CA SER A 64 -13.75 0.59 13.72
C SER A 64 -13.42 -0.85 13.31
N GLY A 65 -12.15 -1.23 13.37
CA GLY A 65 -11.66 -2.54 12.96
C GLY A 65 -11.31 -2.67 11.47
N VAL A 66 -11.59 -1.66 10.64
CA VAL A 66 -11.12 -1.60 9.25
C VAL A 66 -9.81 -0.82 9.19
N VAL A 67 -8.88 -1.27 8.34
CA VAL A 67 -7.60 -0.57 8.14
C VAL A 67 -7.86 0.79 7.47
N GLN A 68 -7.37 1.87 8.08
CA GLN A 68 -7.45 3.21 7.50
C GLN A 68 -6.50 3.36 6.31
N VAL A 69 -7.03 3.80 5.18
CA VAL A 69 -6.25 4.09 3.97
C VAL A 69 -5.89 5.57 3.92
N TYR A 70 -4.60 5.87 3.70
CA TYR A 70 -4.10 7.25 3.66
C TYR A 70 -4.01 7.84 2.24
N GLY A 71 -3.95 7.00 1.20
CA GLY A 71 -3.83 7.41 -0.20
C GLY A 71 -3.49 6.23 -1.12
N LEU A 72 -3.52 6.49 -2.43
CA LEU A 72 -3.07 5.62 -3.52
C LEU A 72 -2.13 6.41 -4.44
#